data_AF-A0A0B7B7A5-F1
#
_entry.id   AF-A0A0B7B7A5-F1
#
_cell.length_a   1.000
_cell.length_b   1.000
_cell.length_c   1.000
_cell.angle_alpha   90.00
_cell.angle_beta   90.00
_cell.angle_gamma   90.00
#
_symmetry.space_group_name_H-M   'P 1'
#
loop_
_entity.id
_entity.type
_entity.pdbx_description
1 polymer ?
#
loop_
_entity_poly.entity_id
_entity_poly.type
_entity_poly.pdbx_seq_one_letter_code
_entity_poly.pdbx_strand_id
1 'polypeptide(L)' 'MLAIFKKEAEAVLAPRSKGELFLELYKCLAERKVHVFIHNDAPEQLDNLIFDLPIVRENGANVHITCKGIKSFNHYN' A
#
# COMPACT_ATOMS: atom_id res chain seq x y z
N MET A 1 -18.81 -0.78 -3.19
CA MET A 1 -17.65 0.00 -3.66
C MET A 1 -16.81 0.59 -2.53
N LEU A 2 -17.41 1.19 -1.49
CA LEU A 2 -16.67 1.61 -0.27
C LEU A 2 -16.20 0.44 0.61
N ALA A 3 -16.92 -0.68 0.60
CA ALA A 3 -16.61 -1.84 1.44
C ALA A 3 -15.23 -2.46 1.17
N ILE A 4 -14.79 -2.53 -0.10
CA ILE A 4 -13.45 -3.08 -0.42
C ILE A 4 -12.34 -2.16 0.10
N PHE A 5 -12.49 -0.84 -0.02
CA PHE A 5 -11.52 0.11 0.54
C PHE A 5 -11.48 0.06 2.06
N LYS A 6 -12.62 -0.22 2.72
CA LYS A 6 -12.65 -0.45 4.17
C LYS A 6 -11.87 -1.72 4.53
N LYS A 7 -12.11 -2.85 3.85
CA LYS A 7 -11.36 -4.09 4.05
C LYS A 7 -9.86 -3.91 3.79
N GLU A 8 -9.53 -3.18 2.74
CA GLU A 8 -8.15 -2.84 2.39
C GLU A 8 -7.48 -2.04 3.52
N ALA A 9 -8.16 -1.02 4.03
CA ALA A 9 -7.68 -0.24 5.16
C ALA A 9 -7.54 -1.11 6.42
N GLU A 10 -8.47 -2.01 6.72
CA GLU A 10 -8.38 -2.91 7.87
C GLU A 10 -7.20 -3.90 7.76
N ALA A 11 -7.01 -4.50 6.60
CA ALA A 11 -5.92 -5.45 6.33
C ALA A 11 -4.54 -4.81 6.53
N VAL A 12 -4.45 -3.50 6.34
CA VAL A 12 -3.18 -2.78 6.35
C VAL A 12 -2.97 -1.95 7.62
N LEU A 13 -4.02 -1.33 8.18
CA LEU A 13 -3.95 -0.51 9.39
C LEU A 13 -3.82 -1.36 10.66
N ALA A 14 -4.37 -2.59 10.69
CA ALA A 14 -4.27 -3.45 11.86
C ALA A 14 -2.85 -3.98 12.13
N PRO A 15 -2.07 -4.42 11.13
CA PRO A 15 -0.65 -4.73 11.32
C PRO A 15 0.20 -3.48 11.63
N ARG A 16 -0.13 -2.35 11.00
CA ARG A 16 0.53 -1.06 11.27
C ARG A 16 0.40 -0.64 12.73
N SER A 17 -0.80 -0.75 13.32
CA SER A 17 -1.02 -0.36 14.72
C SER A 17 -0.28 -1.25 15.73
N LYS A 18 0.13 -2.45 15.31
CA LYS A 18 0.97 -3.38 16.08
C LYS A 18 2.48 -3.18 15.88
N GLY A 19 2.88 -2.29 14.96
CA GLY A 19 4.27 -2.08 14.59
C GLY A 19 4.87 -3.19 13.71
N GLU A 20 4.04 -4.09 13.18
CA GLU A 20 4.47 -5.19 12.32
C GLU A 20 4.73 -4.73 10.87
N LEU A 21 4.13 -3.60 10.46
CA LEU A 21 4.22 -3.06 9.12
C LEU A 21 4.42 -1.54 9.15
N PHE A 22 5.52 -1.07 8.58
CA PHE A 22 5.78 0.36 8.38
C PHE A 22 5.23 0.80 7.03
N LEU A 23 3.99 1.30 7.05
CA LEU A 23 3.39 1.88 5.86
C LEU A 23 2.55 3.14 6.16
N GLU A 24 2.49 4.03 5.18
CA GLU A 24 1.59 5.17 5.15
C GLU A 24 0.66 5.07 3.93
N LEU A 25 -0.62 5.36 4.16
CA LEU A 25 -1.69 5.24 3.18
C LEU A 25 -2.39 6.59 2.99
N TYR A 26 -2.51 7.01 1.73
CA TYR A 26 -3.16 8.27 1.37
C TYR A 26 -4.22 8.01 0.29
N LYS A 27 -5.48 8.30 0.62
CA LYS A 27 -6.58 8.22 -0.34
C LYS A 27 -6.59 9.47 -1.23
N CYS A 28 -6.51 9.29 -2.55
CA CYS A 28 -6.76 10.40 -3.47
C CYS A 28 -8.24 10.80 -3.45
N LEU A 29 -8.51 12.09 -3.26
CA LEU A 29 -9.86 12.64 -3.29
C LEU A 29 -10.44 12.55 -4.71
N ALA A 30 -11.73 12.22 -4.80
CA ALA A 30 -12.49 12.09 -6.06
C ALA A 30 -11.95 11.09 -7.11
N GLU A 31 -10.87 10.36 -6.81
CA GLU A 31 -10.27 9.37 -7.69
C GLU A 31 -10.37 7.95 -7.13
N ARG A 32 -10.28 6.91 -7.96
CA ARG A 32 -10.17 5.51 -7.52
C ARG A 32 -8.71 5.10 -7.29
N LYS A 33 -7.97 5.96 -6.58
CA LYS A 33 -6.52 5.84 -6.40
C LYS A 33 -6.11 5.96 -4.94
N VAL A 34 -5.06 5.24 -4.57
CA VAL A 34 -4.41 5.28 -3.26
C VAL A 34 -2.91 5.40 -3.49
N HIS A 35 -2.25 6.25 -2.72
CA HIS A 35 -0.80 6.32 -2.62
C HIS A 35 -0.34 5.59 -1.37
N VAL A 36 0.71 4.79 -1.52
CA VAL A 36 1.27 3.98 -0.44
C VAL A 36 2.76 4.29 -0.34
N PHE A 37 3.21 4.57 0.87
CA PHE A 37 4.63 4.56 1.21
C PHE A 37 4.87 3.36 2.11
N ILE A 38 5.87 2.55 1.77
CA ILE A 38 6.19 1.34 2.52
C ILE A 38 7.71 1.24 2.67
N HIS A 39 8.14 0.81 3.84
CA HIS A 39 9.52 0.44 4.10
C HIS A 39 9.61 -1.07 4.13
N ASN A 40 10.37 -1.64 3.20
CA ASN A 40 10.66 -3.08 3.12
C ASN A 40 12.16 -3.27 2.91
N ASP A 41 12.71 -4.35 3.46
CA ASP A 41 14.12 -4.70 3.32
C ASP A 41 14.42 -5.34 1.96
N ALA A 42 13.44 -6.04 1.38
CA ALA A 42 13.58 -6.77 0.13
C ALA A 42 12.35 -6.54 -0.79
N PRO A 43 12.55 -6.39 -2.12
CA PRO A 43 11.46 -6.13 -3.05
C PRO A 43 10.44 -7.27 -3.11
N GLU A 44 10.84 -8.52 -2.89
CA GLU A 44 9.96 -9.69 -2.92
C GLU A 44 8.89 -9.64 -1.81
N GLN A 45 9.19 -8.98 -0.69
CA GLN A 45 8.23 -8.76 0.40
C GLN A 45 7.08 -7.86 -0.06
N LEU A 46 7.37 -6.87 -0.91
CA LEU A 46 6.35 -5.98 -1.47
C LEU A 46 5.42 -6.75 -2.41
N ASP A 47 5.97 -7.60 -3.28
CA ASP A 47 5.17 -8.38 -4.22
C ASP A 47 4.21 -9.31 -3.49
N ASN A 48 4.70 -10.05 -2.48
CA ASN A 48 3.87 -10.92 -1.65
C ASN A 48 2.75 -10.14 -0.95
N LEU A 49 3.07 -8.99 -0.35
CA LEU A 49 2.08 -8.13 0.29
C LEU A 49 1.01 -7.68 -0.72
N ILE A 50 1.41 -7.26 -1.92
CA ILE A 50 0.49 -6.81 -2.97
C ILE A 50 -0.49 -7.92 -3.37
N PHE A 51 -0.02 -9.15 -3.55
CA PHE A 51 -0.88 -10.28 -3.92
C PHE A 51 -1.86 -10.68 -2.80
N ASP A 52 -1.55 -10.30 -1.55
CA ASP A 52 -2.41 -10.55 -0.40
C ASP A 52 -3.50 -9.49 -0.20
N LEU A 53 -3.38 -8.34 -0.87
CA LEU A 53 -4.34 -7.26 -0.75
C LEU A 53 -5.73 -7.66 -1.25
N PRO A 54 -6.79 -7.43 -0.45
CA PRO A 54 -8.17 -7.71 -0.84
C PRO A 54 -8.55 -7.13 -2.20
N ILE A 55 -8.11 -5.90 -2.52
CA ILE A 55 -8.45 -5.27 -3.80
C ILE A 55 -7.85 -6.01 -5.00
N VAL A 56 -6.63 -6.54 -4.86
CA VAL A 56 -5.91 -7.30 -5.90
C VAL A 56 -6.55 -8.68 -6.05
N ARG A 57 -6.88 -9.35 -4.95
CA ARG A 57 -7.55 -10.66 -4.97
C ARG A 57 -8.96 -10.59 -5.57
N GLU A 58 -9.73 -9.55 -5.24
CA GLU A 58 -11.11 -9.41 -5.71
C GLU A 58 -11.21 -8.86 -7.15
N ASN A 59 -10.30 -7.97 -7.57
CA ASN A 59 -10.41 -7.29 -8.87
C ASN A 59 -9.37 -7.73 -9.92
N GLY A 60 -8.31 -8.45 -9.51
CA GLY A 60 -7.30 -9.02 -10.37
C GLY A 60 -6.72 -8.00 -11.36
N ALA A 61 -6.82 -8.32 -12.65
CA ALA A 61 -6.28 -7.51 -13.76
C ALA A 61 -6.89 -6.09 -13.88
N ASN A 62 -7.97 -5.78 -13.14
CA ASN A 62 -8.53 -4.42 -13.09
C ASN A 62 -7.78 -3.49 -12.13
N VAL A 63 -6.79 -4.00 -11.38
CA VAL A 63 -5.93 -3.19 -10.51
C VAL A 63 -4.65 -2.87 -11.25
N HIS A 64 -4.34 -1.57 -11.35
CA HIS A 64 -3.05 -1.11 -11.87
C HIS A 64 -2.18 -0.61 -10.72
N ILE A 65 -0.95 -1.11 -10.65
CA ILE A 65 0.02 -0.75 -9.62
C ILE A 65 1.28 -0.24 -10.30
N THR A 66 1.75 0.92 -9.85
CA THR A 66 3.03 1.49 -10.25
C THR A 66 3.91 1.61 -9.02
N CYS A 67 5.06 0.96 -9.04
CA CYS A 67 6.04 1.03 -7.96
C CYS A 67 7.25 1.88 -8.37
N LYS A 68 7.76 2.68 -7.43
CA LYS A 68 8.98 3.45 -7.60
C LYS A 68 9.75 3.47 -6.29
N GLY A 69 11.02 3.08 -6.33
CA GLY A 69 11.94 3.25 -5.20
C GLY A 69 12.15 4.73 -4.89
N ILE A 70 11.96 5.10 -3.63
CA ILE A 70 12.19 6.45 -3.12
C ILE A 70 13.38 6.43 -2.16
N LYS A 71 14.09 7.55 -2.07
CA LYS A 71 15.15 7.75 -1.08
C LYS A 71 14.78 8.94 -0.21
N SER A 72 15.13 8.89 1.07
CA SER A 72 15.01 10.06 1.93
C SER A 72 15.82 11.19 1.31
N PHE A 73 15.19 12.35 1.21
CA PHE A 73 15.91 13.54 0.78
C PHE A 73 16.67 14.09 1.99
N ASN A 74 17.95 13.73 2.10
CA ASN A 74 18.83 14.36 3.07
C ASN A 74 19.17 15.75 2.51
N HIS A 75 18.76 16.80 3.24
CA HIS A 75 18.96 18.19 2.88
C HIS A 75 20.45 18.48 2.66
N TYR A 76 20.76 19.31 1.66
CA TYR A 76 22.08 19.81 1.31
C TYR A 76 22.87 20.28 2.56
N ASN A 77 24.10 19.80 2.71
CA ASN A 77 25.16 20.57 3.38
C ASN A 77 25.63 21.66 2.41
#